data_AF-A0A673YVY1-F1
#
_entry.id   AF-A0A673YVY1-F1
#
_cell.length_a   1.000
_cell.length_b   1.000
_cell.length_c   1.000
_cell.angle_alpha   90.00
_cell.angle_beta   90.00
_cell.angle_gamma   90.00
#
_symmetry.space_group_name_H-M   'P 1'
#
loop_
_entity.id
_entity.type
_entity.pdbx_description
1 polymer ?
#
loop_
_entity_poly.entity_id
_entity_poly.type
_entity_poly.pdbx_seq_one_letter_code
_entity_poly.pdbx_strand_id
1 'polypeptide(L)'
;MRLTHIKLGCILACAFLSLTWFTAHNGNDEDEPSHHPDMIQLYERLLAAEFRGELLSRELSSVLTSLRNLTTPNNKSSTNTPEGRIKRNLSLLSSRLPNAYLYLPHLRDHPDSLIPNVVLGQGRTGVSLVLGIPTVKRQKQSYLVNTLNSLLYDLSPSERNDTVIIVFVAETDAEYVNSVAELLEKNFPKDVHSGLLEVVSPSQYFYPNFSRLRETFGDSKERVKWRTKQNLDYSFLMLYAQEKGTYYVQLEDDIVANPGYSQTMKTYVRKLATDDWMFLEFSQLGFIGKMFRARDLPMIAEFFLMFYKDKPIDWLLDHILWVKACNPEKDAKDCNLQKGLLKLRYKPSLFQHVGLHSSLPGKLQKLKDKDFGKVPLFAAHTNPPAELSSSLKHYQQHTLERAYKGEDFFWGLTPTAKDFILLSFPQPRTVTRYLFRSGNIENNGDQFYNTSVAVLPSDSSVRDRLVGGQSPQYKGSYGGFIVIGCFVDGVAEGQIDAQMQPISALRLLVHSDSDMWVLLSEIFIQL
;
A
#
# COMPACT_ATOMS: atom_id res chain seq x y z
N MET A 1 -18.34 49.33 -56.59
CA MET A 1 -17.02 49.05 -57.19
C MET A 1 -15.94 49.42 -56.17
N ARG A 2 -15.00 48.50 -55.92
CA ARG A 2 -13.70 48.70 -55.24
C ARG A 2 -13.69 49.13 -53.76
N LEU A 3 -13.93 48.20 -52.81
CA LEU A 3 -13.29 48.29 -51.48
C LEU A 3 -13.32 47.00 -50.63
N THR A 4 -14.00 45.93 -51.06
CA THR A 4 -14.07 44.66 -50.29
C THR A 4 -13.04 43.59 -50.67
N HIS A 5 -12.39 43.69 -51.85
CA HIS A 5 -11.40 42.68 -52.27
C HIS A 5 -9.99 42.89 -51.70
N ILE A 6 -9.64 44.11 -51.27
CA ILE A 6 -8.28 44.40 -50.76
C ILE A 6 -8.10 43.84 -49.33
N LYS A 7 -9.14 43.87 -48.49
CA LYS A 7 -9.07 43.33 -47.11
C LYS A 7 -9.01 41.80 -47.06
N LEU A 8 -9.71 41.12 -47.98
CA LEU A 8 -9.66 39.65 -48.05
C LEU A 8 -8.33 39.15 -48.64
N GLY A 9 -7.77 39.90 -49.60
CA GLY A 9 -6.44 39.61 -50.16
C GLY A 9 -5.31 39.76 -49.13
N CYS A 10 -5.36 40.79 -48.27
CA CYS A 10 -4.35 40.96 -47.21
C CYS A 10 -4.43 39.87 -46.13
N ILE A 11 -5.63 39.41 -45.76
CA ILE A 11 -5.80 38.35 -44.75
C ILE A 11 -5.32 36.99 -45.29
N LEU A 12 -5.63 36.68 -46.56
CA LEU A 12 -5.13 35.46 -47.21
C LEU A 12 -3.62 35.50 -47.45
N ALA A 13 -3.04 36.66 -47.78
CA ALA A 13 -1.60 36.82 -47.92
C ALA A 13 -0.86 36.66 -46.57
N CYS A 14 -1.41 37.18 -45.47
CA CYS A 14 -0.85 36.96 -44.13
C CYS A 14 -0.94 35.50 -43.68
N ALA A 15 -2.04 34.80 -44.00
CA ALA A 15 -2.19 33.38 -43.69
C ALA A 15 -1.20 32.50 -44.49
N PHE A 16 -1.00 32.79 -45.78
CA PHE A 16 -0.02 32.09 -46.62
C PHE A 16 1.42 32.41 -46.24
N LEU A 17 1.74 33.64 -45.83
CA LEU A 17 3.06 34.00 -45.30
C LEU A 17 3.33 33.33 -43.93
N SER A 18 2.32 33.18 -43.06
CA SER A 18 2.49 32.44 -41.80
C SER A 18 2.67 30.93 -42.01
N LEU A 19 1.96 30.34 -42.98
CA LEU A 19 2.09 28.92 -43.30
C LEU A 19 3.41 28.60 -44.00
N THR A 20 3.90 29.49 -44.87
CA THR A 20 5.23 29.31 -45.51
C THR A 20 6.38 29.58 -44.55
N TRP A 21 6.23 30.47 -43.56
CA TRP A 21 7.22 30.63 -42.50
C TRP A 21 7.24 29.42 -41.56
N PHE A 22 6.07 28.85 -41.22
CA PHE A 22 5.97 27.65 -40.38
C PHE A 22 6.50 26.38 -41.07
N THR A 23 6.35 26.26 -42.39
CA THR A 23 6.92 25.13 -43.15
C THR A 23 8.40 25.32 -43.51
N ALA A 24 8.90 26.57 -43.59
CA ALA A 24 10.32 26.86 -43.80
C ALA A 24 11.16 26.76 -42.52
N HIS A 25 10.56 26.87 -41.33
CA HIS A 25 11.28 26.76 -40.04
C HIS A 25 11.27 25.35 -39.42
N ASN A 26 10.53 24.40 -40.02
CA ASN A 26 10.50 22.99 -39.57
C ASN A 26 11.31 22.05 -40.49
N GLY A 27 12.15 22.62 -41.36
CA GLY A 27 13.13 21.85 -42.13
C GLY A 27 14.49 21.92 -41.44
N ASN A 28 14.87 20.80 -40.80
CA ASN A 28 16.16 20.53 -40.14
C ASN A 28 16.42 21.32 -38.86
N ASP A 29 16.21 20.70 -37.71
CA ASP A 29 17.29 20.30 -36.79
C ASP A 29 16.69 19.64 -35.53
N GLU A 30 17.38 18.63 -35.02
CA GLU A 30 17.17 18.06 -33.69
C GLU A 30 17.47 19.15 -32.64
N ASP A 31 16.48 19.57 -31.85
CA ASP A 31 16.75 20.26 -30.58
C ASP A 31 15.60 20.11 -29.58
N GLU A 32 15.96 19.70 -28.36
CA GLU A 32 15.12 19.59 -27.17
C GLU A 32 14.44 20.94 -26.82
N PRO A 33 13.19 20.95 -26.33
CA PRO A 33 12.59 22.18 -25.85
C PRO A 33 13.28 22.62 -24.55
N SER A 34 13.90 23.80 -24.62
CA SER A 34 14.55 24.49 -23.51
C SER A 34 13.57 24.68 -22.33
N HIS A 35 13.85 23.99 -21.23
CA HIS A 35 13.20 24.20 -19.94
C HIS A 35 13.48 25.63 -19.47
N HIS A 36 12.49 26.53 -19.55
CA HIS A 36 12.58 27.86 -18.97
C HIS A 36 12.66 27.73 -17.42
N PRO A 37 13.83 28.02 -16.79
CA PRO A 37 13.99 27.88 -15.34
C PRO A 37 13.04 28.79 -14.55
N ASP A 38 12.59 29.88 -15.16
CA ASP A 38 11.62 30.81 -14.55
C ASP A 38 10.22 30.17 -14.36
N MET A 39 9.81 29.23 -15.21
CA MET A 39 8.52 28.55 -15.08
C MET A 39 8.54 27.48 -13.98
N ILE A 40 9.66 26.78 -13.83
CA ILE A 40 9.87 25.84 -12.72
C ILE A 40 9.89 26.61 -11.40
N GLN A 41 10.61 27.74 -11.36
CA GLN A 41 10.65 28.59 -10.17
C GLN A 41 9.28 29.22 -9.85
N LEU A 42 8.49 29.59 -10.86
CA LEU A 42 7.12 30.06 -10.67
C LEU A 42 6.22 28.95 -10.09
N TYR A 43 6.36 27.71 -10.60
CA TYR A 43 5.60 26.55 -10.13
C TYR A 43 5.96 26.19 -8.68
N GLU A 44 7.25 26.20 -8.32
CA GLU A 44 7.71 26.02 -6.95
C GLU A 44 7.17 27.11 -6.00
N ARG A 45 7.14 28.37 -6.46
CA ARG A 45 6.54 29.47 -5.68
C ARG A 45 5.03 29.31 -5.50
N LEU A 46 4.33 28.77 -6.50
CA LEU A 46 2.90 28.51 -6.45
C LEU A 46 2.58 27.37 -5.48
N LEU A 47 3.34 26.26 -5.53
CA LEU A 47 3.25 25.18 -4.55
C LEU A 47 3.56 25.64 -3.13
N ALA A 48 4.58 26.48 -2.96
CA ALA A 48 4.90 27.07 -1.67
C ALA A 48 3.80 28.02 -1.17
N ALA A 49 3.15 28.78 -2.07
CA ALA A 49 2.02 29.64 -1.75
C ALA A 49 0.76 28.84 -1.38
N GLU A 50 0.50 27.72 -2.06
CA GLU A 50 -0.60 26.80 -1.73
C GLU A 50 -0.39 26.15 -0.37
N PHE A 51 0.81 25.60 -0.11
CA PHE A 51 1.18 25.06 1.20
C PHE A 51 1.04 26.10 2.32
N ARG A 52 1.44 27.35 2.05
CA ARG A 52 1.29 28.46 3.00
C ARG A 52 -0.17 28.87 3.18
N GLY A 53 -0.99 28.78 2.13
CA GLY A 53 -2.44 29.01 2.18
C GLY A 53 -3.15 27.95 3.04
N GLU A 54 -2.77 26.69 2.92
CA GLU A 54 -3.27 25.62 3.80
C GLU A 54 -2.86 25.85 5.26
N LEU A 55 -1.61 26.26 5.51
CA LEU A 55 -1.14 26.59 6.85
C LEU A 55 -1.93 27.76 7.46
N LEU A 56 -2.14 28.83 6.68
CA LEU A 56 -2.92 30.00 7.10
C LEU A 56 -4.38 29.64 7.38
N SER A 57 -4.97 28.75 6.57
CA SER A 57 -6.32 28.23 6.77
C SER A 57 -6.44 27.44 8.08
N ARG A 58 -5.40 26.66 8.44
CA ARG A 58 -5.30 25.96 9.73
C ARG A 58 -5.16 26.94 10.90
N GLU A 59 -4.35 27.99 10.76
CA GLU A 59 -4.22 29.05 11.78
C GLU A 59 -5.53 29.81 11.98
N LEU A 60 -6.20 30.23 10.90
CA LEU A 60 -7.51 30.90 10.96
C LEU A 60 -8.57 30.00 11.61
N SER A 61 -8.57 28.70 11.31
CA SER A 61 -9.45 27.73 11.94
C SER A 61 -9.16 27.60 13.45
N SER A 62 -7.89 27.64 13.85
CA SER A 62 -7.47 27.64 15.26
C SER A 62 -7.90 28.91 15.99
N VAL A 63 -7.77 30.08 15.35
CA VAL A 63 -8.22 31.37 15.89
C VAL A 63 -9.75 31.41 16.01
N LEU A 64 -10.49 30.93 15.01
CA LEU A 64 -11.95 30.76 15.08
C LEU A 64 -12.37 29.85 16.24
N THR A 65 -11.64 28.77 16.46
CA THR A 65 -11.89 27.84 17.57
C THR A 65 -11.61 28.51 18.92
N SER A 66 -10.55 29.33 18.99
CA SER A 66 -10.20 30.10 20.19
C SER A 66 -11.23 31.19 20.52
N LEU A 67 -11.73 31.91 19.51
CA LEU A 67 -12.82 32.88 19.63
C LEU A 67 -14.13 32.22 20.07
N ARG A 68 -14.39 31.00 19.58
CA ARG A 68 -15.55 30.20 20.00
C ARG A 68 -15.44 29.75 21.46
N ASN A 69 -14.24 29.43 21.94
CA ASN A 69 -13.99 29.11 23.35
C ASN A 69 -14.10 30.33 24.27
N LEU A 70 -13.88 31.55 23.77
CA LEU A 70 -14.06 32.80 24.51
C LEU A 70 -15.54 33.19 24.66
N THR A 71 -16.42 32.65 23.82
CA THR A 71 -17.87 32.95 23.83
C THR A 71 -18.70 31.93 24.59
N THR A 72 -18.11 30.81 25.05
CA THR A 72 -18.77 29.80 25.90
C THR A 72 -18.58 30.10 27.40
N PRO A 73 -19.63 30.07 28.25
CA PRO A 73 -19.48 30.31 29.69
C PRO A 73 -18.65 29.20 30.35
N ASN A 74 -17.61 29.59 31.08
CA ASN A 74 -16.65 28.72 31.77
C ASN A 74 -17.30 27.92 32.91
N ASN A 75 -17.31 26.59 32.79
CA ASN A 75 -17.23 25.69 33.94
C ASN A 75 -15.96 24.84 33.80
N LYS A 76 -14.94 25.19 34.59
CA LYS A 76 -13.62 24.55 34.59
C LYS A 76 -13.65 23.21 35.33
N SER A 77 -13.28 22.13 34.63
CA SER A 77 -12.09 21.33 34.97
C SER A 77 -11.92 20.22 33.92
N SER A 78 -10.78 20.16 33.24
CA SER A 78 -10.32 18.87 32.71
C SER A 78 -8.81 18.86 32.49
N THR A 79 -8.25 17.81 33.07
CA THR A 79 -6.87 17.33 33.07
C THR A 79 -6.43 16.84 31.69
N ASN A 80 -5.14 17.01 31.38
CA ASN A 80 -4.49 16.48 30.18
C ASN A 80 -4.29 14.96 30.28
N THR A 81 -5.32 14.16 29.98
CA THR A 81 -5.24 12.70 29.81
C THR A 81 -5.41 12.28 28.33
N PRO A 82 -4.98 11.06 27.92
CA PRO A 82 -5.16 10.54 26.56
C PRO A 82 -6.62 10.58 26.06
N GLU A 83 -7.56 10.44 27.00
CA GLU A 83 -9.00 10.61 26.77
C GLU A 83 -9.37 12.00 26.21
N GLY A 84 -8.62 13.04 26.55
CA GLY A 84 -8.82 14.41 26.04
C GLY A 84 -8.42 14.58 24.57
N ARG A 85 -7.46 13.77 24.08
CA ARG A 85 -7.07 13.71 22.67
C ARG A 85 -8.10 12.94 21.85
N ILE A 86 -8.64 11.86 22.41
CA ILE A 86 -9.73 11.06 21.85
C ILE A 86 -11.03 11.90 21.79
N LYS A 87 -11.33 12.69 22.83
CA LYS A 87 -12.47 13.64 22.85
C LYS A 87 -12.40 14.75 21.80
N ARG A 88 -11.20 15.14 21.33
CA ARG A 88 -11.05 16.09 20.21
C ARG A 88 -11.28 15.44 18.85
N ASN A 89 -10.93 14.16 18.68
CA ASN A 89 -11.31 13.37 17.51
C ASN A 89 -12.81 13.02 17.49
N LEU A 90 -13.47 13.01 18.66
CA LEU A 90 -14.90 12.76 18.86
C LEU A 90 -15.83 13.79 18.19
N SER A 91 -15.46 15.07 18.20
CA SER A 91 -16.30 16.11 17.57
C SER A 91 -16.25 16.08 16.05
N LEU A 92 -15.27 15.37 15.50
CA LEU A 92 -14.84 15.51 14.13
C LEU A 92 -15.68 14.64 13.18
N LEU A 93 -15.87 13.33 13.42
CA LEU A 93 -16.79 12.49 12.60
C LEU A 93 -18.26 12.95 12.65
N SER A 94 -18.76 13.35 13.82
CA SER A 94 -20.14 13.85 14.00
C SER A 94 -20.36 15.24 13.35
N SER A 95 -19.33 16.10 13.32
CA SER A 95 -19.38 17.38 12.56
C SER A 95 -19.22 17.22 11.04
N ARG A 96 -18.75 16.05 10.57
CA ARG A 96 -18.33 15.81 9.17
C ARG A 96 -19.33 15.07 8.32
N LEU A 97 -20.33 14.45 8.94
CA LEU A 97 -21.54 13.98 8.27
C LEU A 97 -22.75 14.67 8.86
N PRO A 98 -23.04 15.92 8.46
CA PRO A 98 -24.33 16.53 8.77
C PRO A 98 -25.49 15.60 8.39
N ASN A 99 -25.28 14.78 7.34
CA ASN A 99 -26.27 13.90 6.74
C ASN A 99 -26.16 12.40 7.11
N ALA A 100 -25.17 11.93 7.89
CA ALA A 100 -25.13 10.50 8.27
C ALA A 100 -26.42 10.09 8.99
N TYR A 101 -26.88 10.95 9.90
CA TYR A 101 -28.13 10.77 10.63
C TYR A 101 -29.38 10.92 9.75
N LEU A 102 -29.27 11.46 8.53
CA LEU A 102 -30.35 11.50 7.55
C LEU A 102 -30.53 10.11 6.91
N TYR A 103 -29.44 9.47 6.51
CA TYR A 103 -29.46 8.17 5.85
C TYR A 103 -29.54 6.99 6.83
N LEU A 104 -29.00 7.17 8.03
CA LEU A 104 -28.97 6.20 9.12
C LEU A 104 -29.57 6.82 10.39
N PRO A 105 -30.91 7.02 10.44
CA PRO A 105 -31.55 7.73 11.54
C PRO A 105 -31.45 7.01 12.89
N HIS A 106 -31.25 5.69 12.90
CA HIS A 106 -31.07 4.90 14.13
C HIS A 106 -29.79 5.27 14.90
N LEU A 107 -28.82 5.92 14.24
CA LEU A 107 -27.61 6.41 14.92
C LEU A 107 -27.91 7.55 15.90
N ARG A 108 -29.08 8.21 15.80
CA ARG A 108 -29.48 9.27 16.75
C ARG A 108 -29.73 8.73 18.16
N ASP A 109 -30.12 7.45 18.25
CA ASP A 109 -30.37 6.78 19.53
C ASP A 109 -29.05 6.48 20.27
N HIS A 110 -27.92 6.48 19.55
CA HIS A 110 -26.60 6.15 20.07
C HIS A 110 -25.54 7.11 19.51
N PRO A 111 -25.30 8.28 20.13
CA PRO A 111 -24.37 9.29 19.61
C PRO A 111 -22.95 8.78 19.30
N ASP A 112 -22.50 7.76 20.05
CA ASP A 112 -21.19 7.13 19.91
C ASP A 112 -21.11 6.11 18.76
N SER A 113 -22.20 5.87 18.02
CA SER A 113 -22.27 4.84 16.97
C SER A 113 -21.35 5.09 15.77
N LEU A 114 -20.93 6.34 15.56
CA LEU A 114 -19.98 6.73 14.50
C LEU A 114 -18.53 6.76 14.99
N ILE A 115 -18.29 6.51 16.29
CA ILE A 115 -16.94 6.47 16.84
C ILE A 115 -16.32 5.12 16.50
N PRO A 116 -15.16 5.10 15.82
CA PRO A 116 -14.43 3.87 15.58
C PRO A 116 -13.87 3.32 16.89
N ASN A 117 -14.02 2.02 17.09
CA ASN A 117 -13.30 1.29 18.10
C ASN A 117 -11.88 1.06 17.57
N VAL A 118 -10.94 1.93 17.94
CA VAL A 118 -9.52 1.76 17.61
C VAL A 118 -8.92 0.78 18.60
N VAL A 119 -8.60 -0.42 18.12
CA VAL A 119 -8.10 -1.52 18.96
C VAL A 119 -6.58 -1.52 18.97
N LEU A 120 -5.96 -1.27 17.82
CA LEU A 120 -4.53 -1.09 17.66
C LEU A 120 -4.25 0.13 16.80
N GLY A 121 -3.24 0.92 17.16
CA GLY A 121 -2.78 2.02 16.32
C GLY A 121 -2.22 3.20 17.12
N GLN A 122 -1.35 3.97 16.48
CA GLN A 122 -0.73 5.17 17.06
C GLN A 122 -1.41 6.47 16.61
N GLY A 123 -2.49 6.37 15.82
CA GLY A 123 -3.22 7.54 15.29
C GLY A 123 -2.38 8.33 14.30
N ARG A 124 -1.60 7.64 13.46
CA ARG A 124 -0.69 8.28 12.49
C ARG A 124 -1.50 9.00 11.42
N THR A 125 -1.06 10.21 11.07
CA THR A 125 -1.69 11.11 10.08
C THR A 125 -0.63 11.86 9.28
N GLY A 126 -1.02 12.46 8.15
CA GLY A 126 -0.12 13.27 7.32
C GLY A 126 0.74 12.43 6.36
N VAL A 127 0.34 11.19 6.08
CA VAL A 127 1.02 10.34 5.09
C VAL A 127 0.51 10.61 3.68
N SER A 128 1.28 10.24 2.67
CA SER A 128 0.81 10.33 1.29
C SER A 128 -0.24 9.27 0.97
N LEU A 129 -0.07 8.04 1.50
CA LEU A 129 -0.87 6.88 1.13
C LEU A 129 -1.57 6.22 2.33
N VAL A 130 -2.87 6.02 2.22
CA VAL A 130 -3.68 5.28 3.19
C VAL A 130 -4.29 4.06 2.52
N LEU A 131 -3.99 2.86 2.99
CA LEU A 131 -4.54 1.61 2.48
C LEU A 131 -5.66 1.12 3.40
N GLY A 132 -6.89 1.06 2.90
CA GLY A 132 -8.04 0.54 3.63
C GLY A 132 -8.32 -0.91 3.30
N ILE A 133 -8.28 -1.79 4.31
CA ILE A 133 -8.49 -3.24 4.18
C ILE A 133 -9.63 -3.68 5.10
N PRO A 134 -10.85 -3.87 4.57
CA PRO A 134 -11.95 -4.43 5.32
C PRO A 134 -11.79 -5.95 5.44
N THR A 135 -12.01 -6.50 6.63
CA THR A 135 -12.00 -7.94 6.88
C THR A 135 -13.27 -8.35 7.63
N VAL A 136 -13.76 -9.55 7.36
CA VAL A 136 -14.97 -10.14 7.95
C VAL A 136 -14.71 -11.57 8.37
N LYS A 137 -15.50 -12.07 9.32
CA LYS A 137 -15.36 -13.44 9.83
C LYS A 137 -15.76 -14.46 8.77
N ARG A 138 -14.78 -15.11 8.14
CA ARG A 138 -14.99 -16.22 7.20
C ARG A 138 -15.07 -17.56 7.95
N GLN A 139 -15.86 -18.49 7.42
CA GLN A 139 -16.02 -19.83 8.02
C GLN A 139 -14.83 -20.77 7.81
N LYS A 140 -14.07 -20.58 6.71
CA LYS A 140 -13.05 -21.55 6.28
C LYS A 140 -11.62 -21.12 6.59
N GLN A 141 -11.20 -19.98 6.07
CA GLN A 141 -9.84 -19.47 6.21
C GLN A 141 -9.81 -17.95 6.18
N SER A 142 -8.78 -17.37 6.79
CA SER A 142 -8.45 -15.94 6.72
C SER A 142 -7.28 -15.73 5.77
N TYR A 143 -7.35 -14.69 4.94
CA TYR A 143 -6.27 -14.30 4.01
C TYR A 143 -5.50 -13.07 4.50
N LEU A 144 -5.96 -12.44 5.59
CA LEU A 144 -5.51 -11.12 6.05
C LEU A 144 -4.00 -11.05 6.27
N VAL A 145 -3.43 -12.04 6.97
CA VAL A 145 -1.98 -12.07 7.26
C VAL A 145 -1.17 -12.17 5.96
N ASN A 146 -1.64 -12.97 4.99
CA ASN A 146 -0.96 -13.10 3.70
C ASN A 146 -1.02 -11.81 2.88
N THR A 147 -2.17 -11.15 2.88
CA THR A 147 -2.36 -9.84 2.24
C THR A 147 -1.45 -8.79 2.86
N LEU A 148 -1.37 -8.71 4.19
CA LEU A 148 -0.49 -7.77 4.89
C LEU A 148 0.99 -8.06 4.63
N ASN A 149 1.39 -9.33 4.68
CA ASN A 149 2.74 -9.75 4.30
C ASN A 149 3.07 -9.27 2.88
N SER A 150 2.20 -9.50 1.91
CA SER A 150 2.39 -9.06 0.53
C SER A 150 2.51 -7.53 0.40
N LEU A 151 1.71 -6.78 1.14
CA LEU A 151 1.73 -5.31 1.12
C LEU A 151 2.96 -4.71 1.81
N LEU A 152 3.52 -5.39 2.81
CA LEU A 152 4.66 -4.92 3.60
C LEU A 152 6.01 -5.40 3.05
N TYR A 153 6.03 -6.51 2.30
CA TYR A 153 7.24 -7.23 1.87
C TYR A 153 8.31 -6.34 1.21
N ASP A 154 7.90 -5.43 0.34
CA ASP A 154 8.78 -4.61 -0.49
C ASP A 154 8.76 -3.11 -0.14
N LEU A 155 8.19 -2.74 1.01
CA LEU A 155 8.18 -1.34 1.42
C LEU A 155 9.52 -0.92 2.01
N SER A 156 10.16 0.07 1.38
CA SER A 156 11.34 0.75 1.91
C SER A 156 11.03 1.48 3.24
N PRO A 157 12.05 1.81 4.06
CA PRO A 157 11.84 2.58 5.29
C PRO A 157 11.12 3.92 5.08
N SER A 158 11.41 4.62 3.96
CA SER A 158 10.71 5.85 3.60
C SER A 158 9.25 5.61 3.26
N GLU A 159 8.93 4.53 2.53
CA GLU A 159 7.54 4.20 2.18
C GLU A 159 6.75 3.77 3.41
N ARG A 160 7.37 3.03 4.34
CA ARG A 160 6.76 2.65 5.62
C ARG A 160 6.43 3.86 6.51
N ASN A 161 7.22 4.92 6.44
CA ASN A 161 6.93 6.17 7.16
C ASN A 161 5.85 7.01 6.48
N ASP A 162 5.72 6.91 5.15
CA ASP A 162 4.79 7.67 4.32
C ASP A 162 3.54 6.86 3.89
N THR A 163 3.18 5.84 4.69
CA THR A 163 2.02 4.98 4.49
C THR A 163 1.34 4.66 5.83
N VAL A 164 0.00 4.50 5.80
CA VAL A 164 -0.79 3.90 6.88
C VAL A 164 -1.68 2.81 6.28
N ILE A 165 -1.71 1.64 6.92
CA ILE A 165 -2.60 0.52 6.58
C ILE A 165 -3.65 0.40 7.68
N ILE A 166 -4.91 0.52 7.30
CA ILE A 166 -6.05 0.42 8.21
C ILE A 166 -6.75 -0.91 7.95
N VAL A 167 -6.65 -1.82 8.91
CA VAL A 167 -7.45 -3.04 8.94
C VAL A 167 -8.77 -2.73 9.63
N PHE A 168 -9.84 -2.68 8.86
CA PHE A 168 -11.19 -2.52 9.37
C PHE A 168 -11.82 -3.89 9.61
N VAL A 169 -11.89 -4.31 10.87
CA VAL A 169 -12.61 -5.51 11.28
C VAL A 169 -14.09 -5.18 11.27
N ALA A 170 -14.77 -5.52 10.17
CA ALA A 170 -16.17 -5.20 9.94
C ALA A 170 -17.11 -6.15 10.70
N GLU A 171 -16.84 -6.33 11.99
CA GLU A 171 -17.59 -7.16 12.93
C GLU A 171 -17.85 -6.38 14.22
N THR A 172 -18.94 -6.73 14.90
CA THR A 172 -19.33 -6.09 16.18
C THR A 172 -19.04 -6.98 17.40
N ASP A 173 -18.68 -8.24 17.16
CA ASP A 173 -18.28 -9.21 18.18
C ASP A 173 -16.89 -8.84 18.72
N ALA A 174 -16.85 -8.33 19.96
CA ALA A 174 -15.63 -7.85 20.60
C ALA A 174 -14.57 -8.96 20.75
N GLU A 175 -14.97 -10.20 21.01
CA GLU A 175 -14.01 -11.32 21.13
C GLU A 175 -13.31 -11.57 19.80
N TYR A 176 -14.07 -11.61 18.71
CA TYR A 176 -13.50 -11.78 17.38
C TYR A 176 -12.60 -10.59 17.00
N VAL A 177 -13.05 -9.36 17.23
CA VAL A 177 -12.25 -8.15 16.96
C VAL A 177 -10.92 -8.21 17.73
N ASN A 178 -10.95 -8.53 19.02
CA ASN A 178 -9.74 -8.63 19.84
C ASN A 178 -8.82 -9.75 19.36
N SER A 179 -9.34 -10.93 18.99
CA SER A 179 -8.53 -12.01 18.44
C SER A 179 -7.82 -11.64 17.15
N VAL A 180 -8.45 -10.83 16.28
CA VAL A 180 -7.79 -10.32 15.06
C VAL A 180 -6.71 -9.31 15.43
N ALA A 181 -6.97 -8.42 16.39
CA ALA A 181 -5.96 -7.48 16.87
C ALA A 181 -4.74 -8.22 17.46
N GLU A 182 -4.94 -9.18 18.36
CA GLU A 182 -3.87 -10.00 18.95
C GLU A 182 -3.08 -10.77 17.88
N LEU A 183 -3.76 -11.32 16.87
CA LEU A 183 -3.12 -11.96 15.72
C LEU A 183 -2.18 -10.99 15.00
N LEU A 184 -2.64 -9.76 14.73
CA LEU A 184 -1.84 -8.77 14.02
C LEU A 184 -0.70 -8.20 14.87
N GLU A 185 -0.92 -7.97 16.16
CA GLU A 185 0.13 -7.55 17.10
C GLU A 185 1.25 -8.61 17.17
N LYS A 186 0.88 -9.89 17.18
CA LYS A 186 1.84 -11.01 17.20
C LYS A 186 2.64 -11.13 15.90
N ASN A 187 2.00 -10.98 14.74
CA ASN A 187 2.66 -11.16 13.44
C ASN A 187 3.41 -9.91 12.97
N PHE A 188 2.95 -8.72 13.35
CA PHE A 188 3.46 -7.43 12.85
C PHE A 188 3.75 -6.42 13.97
N PRO A 189 4.46 -6.79 15.05
CA PRO A 189 4.62 -5.93 16.21
C PRO A 189 5.26 -4.59 15.84
N LYS A 190 6.32 -4.60 15.01
CA LYS A 190 7.02 -3.37 14.58
C LYS A 190 6.11 -2.42 13.80
N ASP A 191 5.26 -2.97 12.93
CA ASP A 191 4.37 -2.18 12.09
C ASP A 191 3.24 -1.55 12.91
N VAL A 192 2.72 -2.25 13.92
CA VAL A 192 1.74 -1.68 14.86
C VAL A 192 2.37 -0.61 15.76
N HIS A 193 3.53 -0.90 16.36
CA HIS A 193 4.23 0.04 17.24
C HIS A 193 4.66 1.32 16.53
N SER A 194 5.07 1.22 15.25
CA SER A 194 5.40 2.40 14.46
C SER A 194 4.15 3.23 14.09
N GLY A 195 2.96 2.64 14.09
CA GLY A 195 1.74 3.25 13.59
C GLY A 195 1.55 3.12 12.07
N LEU A 196 2.33 2.25 11.42
CA LEU A 196 2.09 1.86 10.02
C LEU A 196 0.82 1.01 9.92
N LEU A 197 0.57 0.11 10.87
CA LEU A 197 -0.62 -0.76 10.90
C LEU A 197 -1.57 -0.33 12.01
N GLU A 198 -2.85 -0.14 11.67
CA GLU A 198 -3.93 0.16 12.62
C GLU A 198 -5.07 -0.85 12.46
N VAL A 199 -5.72 -1.18 13.58
CA VAL A 199 -6.90 -2.05 13.62
C VAL A 199 -8.07 -1.27 14.20
N VAL A 200 -9.14 -1.17 13.42
CA VAL A 200 -10.36 -0.47 13.79
C VAL A 200 -11.59 -1.33 13.56
N SER A 201 -12.62 -1.15 14.38
CA SER A 201 -13.92 -1.82 14.20
C SER A 201 -15.08 -0.84 14.41
N PRO A 202 -16.28 -1.13 13.87
CA PRO A 202 -17.43 -0.27 14.06
C PRO A 202 -18.03 -0.46 15.46
N SER A 203 -18.77 0.54 15.94
CA SER A 203 -19.64 0.38 17.10
C SER A 203 -20.72 -0.67 16.82
N GLN A 204 -21.14 -1.40 17.87
CA GLN A 204 -22.26 -2.35 17.77
C GLN A 204 -23.58 -1.70 17.30
N TYR A 205 -23.71 -0.38 17.48
CA TYR A 205 -24.89 0.38 17.08
C TYR A 205 -24.79 0.99 15.68
N PHE A 206 -23.66 0.85 14.99
CA PHE A 206 -23.47 1.42 13.66
C PHE A 206 -24.43 0.81 12.63
N TYR A 207 -24.59 -0.50 12.65
CA TYR A 207 -25.40 -1.20 11.64
C TYR A 207 -26.91 -1.07 11.91
N PRO A 208 -27.72 -0.82 10.87
CA PRO A 208 -29.17 -0.84 10.99
C PRO A 208 -29.69 -2.27 11.14
N ASN A 209 -30.95 -2.40 11.53
CA ASN A 209 -31.62 -3.70 11.53
C ASN A 209 -31.84 -4.21 10.09
N PHE A 210 -31.02 -5.18 9.68
CA PHE A 210 -31.06 -5.78 8.35
C PHE A 210 -32.29 -6.68 8.09
N SER A 211 -33.07 -7.04 9.11
CA SER A 211 -34.25 -7.91 8.92
C SER A 211 -35.33 -7.28 8.03
N ARG A 212 -35.33 -5.95 7.92
CA ARG A 212 -36.28 -5.14 7.15
C ARG A 212 -35.84 -4.85 5.71
N LEU A 213 -34.71 -5.40 5.26
CA LEU A 213 -34.26 -5.24 3.88
C LEU A 213 -35.21 -5.95 2.92
N ARG A 214 -35.51 -5.27 1.81
CA ARG A 214 -36.30 -5.83 0.70
C ARG A 214 -35.39 -6.60 -0.23
N GLU A 215 -35.84 -7.76 -0.70
CA GLU A 215 -35.17 -8.50 -1.75
C GLU A 215 -35.27 -7.74 -3.08
N THR A 216 -34.17 -7.66 -3.82
CA THR A 216 -34.11 -6.97 -5.11
C THR A 216 -33.21 -7.74 -6.06
N PHE A 217 -33.36 -7.53 -7.37
CA PHE A 217 -32.55 -8.17 -8.43
C PHE A 217 -32.59 -9.71 -8.43
N GLY A 218 -33.58 -10.33 -7.79
CA GLY A 218 -33.64 -11.78 -7.61
C GLY A 218 -32.63 -12.33 -6.59
N ASP A 219 -31.99 -11.45 -5.82
CA ASP A 219 -31.04 -11.85 -4.77
C ASP A 219 -31.79 -12.36 -3.53
N SER A 220 -31.25 -13.39 -2.87
CA SER A 220 -31.73 -13.81 -1.55
C SER A 220 -31.51 -12.73 -0.50
N LYS A 221 -32.28 -12.79 0.59
CA LYS A 221 -32.12 -11.91 1.74
C LYS A 221 -30.69 -11.86 2.28
N GLU A 222 -29.96 -12.98 2.29
CA GLU A 222 -28.56 -13.06 2.72
C GLU A 222 -27.65 -12.26 1.79
N ARG A 223 -27.84 -12.39 0.48
CA ARG A 223 -27.08 -11.65 -0.52
C ARG A 223 -27.39 -10.15 -0.47
N VAL A 224 -28.65 -9.77 -0.27
CA VAL A 224 -29.05 -8.37 -0.06
C VAL A 224 -28.43 -7.81 1.22
N LYS A 225 -28.46 -8.55 2.33
CA LYS A 225 -27.78 -8.18 3.57
C LYS A 225 -26.28 -8.00 3.34
N TRP A 226 -25.64 -8.94 2.64
CA TRP A 226 -24.21 -8.89 2.34
C TRP A 226 -23.81 -7.64 1.56
N ARG A 227 -24.48 -7.33 0.44
CA ARG A 227 -24.17 -6.13 -0.36
C ARG A 227 -24.50 -4.83 0.37
N THR A 228 -25.56 -4.83 1.19
CA THR A 228 -25.95 -3.66 2.01
C THR A 228 -24.91 -3.39 3.09
N LYS A 229 -24.44 -4.45 3.77
CA LYS A 229 -23.40 -4.34 4.79
C LYS A 229 -22.08 -3.84 4.17
N GLN A 230 -21.68 -4.35 3.01
CA GLN A 230 -20.47 -3.91 2.31
C GLN A 230 -20.49 -2.40 2.01
N ASN A 231 -21.62 -1.84 1.58
CA ASN A 231 -21.76 -0.40 1.39
C ASN A 231 -21.48 0.40 2.67
N LEU A 232 -22.02 -0.06 3.80
CA LEU A 232 -21.81 0.57 5.11
C LEU A 232 -20.36 0.44 5.57
N ASP A 233 -19.77 -0.74 5.37
CA ASP A 233 -18.39 -1.05 5.76
C ASP A 233 -17.39 -0.13 5.06
N TYR A 234 -17.53 0.01 3.74
CA TYR A 234 -16.61 0.83 2.94
C TYR A 234 -16.83 2.31 3.23
N SER A 235 -18.07 2.74 3.42
CA SER A 235 -18.37 4.13 3.81
C SER A 235 -17.72 4.47 5.15
N PHE A 236 -17.86 3.61 6.16
CA PHE A 236 -17.24 3.81 7.48
C PHE A 236 -15.72 3.93 7.37
N LEU A 237 -15.08 3.00 6.66
CA LEU A 237 -13.64 2.98 6.47
C LEU A 237 -13.13 4.21 5.73
N MET A 238 -13.78 4.61 4.63
CA MET A 238 -13.43 5.82 3.87
C MET A 238 -13.50 7.07 4.75
N LEU A 239 -14.56 7.20 5.56
CA LEU A 239 -14.74 8.34 6.45
C LEU A 239 -13.68 8.39 7.56
N TYR A 240 -13.31 7.24 8.11
CA TYR A 240 -12.21 7.14 9.08
C TYR A 240 -10.85 7.49 8.45
N ALA A 241 -10.62 7.07 7.21
CA ALA A 241 -9.36 7.26 6.50
C ALA A 241 -9.11 8.71 6.00
N GLN A 242 -10.17 9.51 5.86
CA GLN A 242 -10.15 10.83 5.22
C GLN A 242 -9.02 11.76 5.69
N GLU A 243 -8.71 11.77 6.99
CA GLU A 243 -7.70 12.70 7.53
C GLU A 243 -6.31 12.11 7.70
N LYS A 244 -6.15 10.84 7.37
CA LYS A 244 -4.89 10.15 7.61
C LYS A 244 -3.85 10.47 6.55
N GLY A 245 -4.27 10.79 5.32
CA GLY A 245 -3.33 11.09 4.27
C GLY A 245 -3.90 11.76 3.04
N THR A 246 -3.09 11.85 2.00
CA THR A 246 -3.43 12.55 0.74
C THR A 246 -4.30 11.67 -0.17
N TYR A 247 -3.93 10.40 -0.31
CA TYR A 247 -4.60 9.42 -1.15
C TYR A 247 -5.08 8.24 -0.31
N TYR A 248 -6.30 7.79 -0.58
CA TYR A 248 -6.88 6.57 -0.01
C TYR A 248 -7.01 5.50 -1.08
N VAL A 249 -6.59 4.28 -0.78
CA VAL A 249 -6.74 3.12 -1.66
C VAL A 249 -7.62 2.09 -0.98
N GLN A 250 -8.76 1.78 -1.60
CA GLN A 250 -9.61 0.69 -1.17
C GLN A 250 -9.03 -0.64 -1.65
N LEU A 251 -8.72 -1.53 -0.71
CA LEU A 251 -8.28 -2.90 -0.95
C LEU A 251 -9.26 -3.90 -0.31
N GLU A 252 -8.97 -5.18 -0.48
CA GLU A 252 -9.64 -6.32 0.15
C GLU A 252 -8.60 -7.14 0.93
N ASP A 253 -9.04 -7.98 1.86
CA ASP A 253 -8.16 -8.75 2.74
C ASP A 253 -7.63 -10.05 2.12
N ASP A 254 -7.92 -10.31 0.83
CA ASP A 254 -7.53 -11.49 0.06
C ASP A 254 -6.87 -11.11 -1.27
N ILE A 255 -5.93 -10.15 -1.21
CA ILE A 255 -5.18 -9.67 -2.36
C ILE A 255 -3.69 -9.94 -2.24
N VAL A 256 -3.04 -9.86 -3.39
CA VAL A 256 -1.59 -9.87 -3.55
C VAL A 256 -1.19 -8.62 -4.33
N ALA A 257 -0.14 -7.94 -3.87
CA ALA A 257 0.39 -6.70 -4.45
C ALA A 257 1.70 -6.93 -5.21
N ASN A 258 1.88 -6.26 -6.35
CA ASN A 258 3.16 -6.27 -7.05
C ASN A 258 4.25 -5.53 -6.25
N PRO A 259 5.52 -5.97 -6.33
CA PRO A 259 6.66 -5.20 -5.83
C PRO A 259 6.65 -3.75 -6.33
N GLY A 260 7.07 -2.80 -5.49
CA GLY A 260 7.07 -1.38 -5.82
C GLY A 260 5.70 -0.73 -6.07
N TYR A 261 4.58 -1.35 -5.66
CA TYR A 261 3.25 -0.81 -5.91
C TYR A 261 3.08 0.62 -5.36
N SER A 262 3.60 0.90 -4.16
CA SER A 262 3.45 2.20 -3.48
C SER A 262 4.08 3.33 -4.31
N GLN A 263 5.36 3.19 -4.65
CA GLN A 263 6.05 4.13 -5.51
C GLN A 263 5.44 4.24 -6.90
N THR A 264 4.98 3.13 -7.48
CA THR A 264 4.34 3.11 -8.80
C THR A 264 3.06 3.95 -8.80
N MET A 265 2.19 3.77 -7.79
CA MET A 265 0.96 4.57 -7.66
C MET A 265 1.29 6.06 -7.50
N LYS A 266 2.22 6.42 -6.60
CA LYS A 266 2.63 7.82 -6.38
C LYS A 266 3.20 8.46 -7.64
N THR A 267 4.03 7.72 -8.38
CA THR A 267 4.63 8.18 -9.63
C THR A 267 3.58 8.35 -10.71
N TYR A 268 2.61 7.44 -10.80
CA TYR A 268 1.52 7.54 -11.77
C TYR A 268 0.70 8.82 -11.53
N VAL A 269 0.31 9.09 -10.28
CA VAL A 269 -0.42 10.32 -9.93
C VAL A 269 0.37 11.57 -10.34
N ARG A 270 1.66 11.65 -10.00
CA ARG A 270 2.52 12.81 -10.35
C ARG A 270 2.68 13.04 -11.85
N LYS A 271 2.53 11.98 -12.67
CA LYS A 271 2.64 12.06 -14.13
C LYS A 271 1.33 12.48 -14.81
N LEU A 272 0.21 12.51 -14.08
CA LEU A 272 -1.05 12.96 -14.65
C LEU A 272 -0.97 14.46 -14.92
N ALA A 273 -1.28 14.86 -16.15
CA ALA A 273 -1.25 16.26 -16.57
C ALA A 273 -2.37 17.11 -15.94
N THR A 274 -3.39 16.45 -15.37
CA THR A 274 -4.58 17.10 -14.81
C THR A 274 -5.03 16.39 -13.54
N ASP A 275 -5.66 17.13 -12.65
CA ASP A 275 -6.32 16.62 -11.45
C ASP A 275 -7.81 16.36 -11.65
N ASP A 276 -8.31 16.32 -12.89
CA ASP A 276 -9.74 16.21 -13.18
C ASP A 276 -10.30 14.77 -13.06
N TRP A 277 -9.47 13.80 -12.68
CA TRP A 277 -9.90 12.42 -12.44
C TRP A 277 -10.71 12.30 -11.14
N MET A 278 -11.65 11.36 -11.05
CA MET A 278 -12.41 11.06 -9.83
C MET A 278 -11.73 9.97 -8.98
N PHE A 279 -11.26 8.91 -9.63
CA PHE A 279 -10.46 7.86 -8.98
C PHE A 279 -9.51 7.20 -9.99
N LEU A 280 -8.47 6.56 -9.48
CA LEU A 280 -7.53 5.79 -10.31
C LEU A 280 -7.72 4.30 -10.06
N GLU A 281 -7.60 3.50 -11.13
CA GLU A 281 -7.75 2.05 -11.07
C GLU A 281 -6.38 1.36 -11.19
N PHE A 282 -5.98 0.64 -10.14
CA PHE A 282 -4.79 -0.21 -10.12
C PHE A 282 -5.14 -1.72 -10.14
N SER A 283 -6.43 -2.05 -10.25
CA SER A 283 -6.95 -3.39 -10.54
C SER A 283 -8.27 -3.28 -11.30
N GLN A 284 -8.51 -4.19 -12.24
CA GLN A 284 -9.78 -4.29 -12.97
C GLN A 284 -10.87 -4.97 -12.14
N LEU A 285 -10.48 -5.74 -11.13
CA LEU A 285 -11.41 -6.61 -10.41
C LEU A 285 -12.18 -5.83 -9.35
N GLY A 286 -13.48 -5.63 -9.59
CA GLY A 286 -14.41 -5.05 -8.63
C GLY A 286 -13.91 -3.73 -8.06
N PHE A 287 -13.98 -3.60 -6.73
CA PHE A 287 -13.59 -2.40 -6.00
C PHE A 287 -12.12 -2.41 -5.54
N ILE A 288 -11.35 -3.44 -5.86
CA ILE A 288 -9.95 -3.56 -5.44
C ILE A 288 -9.10 -2.50 -6.15
N GLY A 289 -8.14 -1.94 -5.43
CA GLY A 289 -7.12 -1.06 -6.00
C GLY A 289 -7.68 0.25 -6.55
N LYS A 290 -8.79 0.74 -5.96
CA LYS A 290 -9.39 2.03 -6.33
C LYS A 290 -8.78 3.11 -5.44
N MET A 291 -8.03 4.01 -6.05
CA MET A 291 -7.40 5.14 -5.38
C MET A 291 -8.23 6.40 -5.53
N PHE A 292 -8.50 7.05 -4.42
CA PHE A 292 -9.23 8.31 -4.31
C PHE A 292 -8.35 9.37 -3.65
N ARG A 293 -8.61 10.64 -3.91
CA ARG A 293 -8.11 11.70 -3.05
C ARG A 293 -8.88 11.66 -1.75
N ALA A 294 -8.17 11.76 -0.62
CA ALA A 294 -8.81 11.68 0.68
C ALA A 294 -9.85 12.80 0.90
N ARG A 295 -9.61 13.99 0.30
CA ARG A 295 -10.55 15.12 0.31
C ARG A 295 -11.90 14.83 -0.37
N ASP A 296 -11.93 13.89 -1.33
CA ASP A 296 -13.14 13.55 -2.10
C ASP A 296 -13.98 12.44 -1.42
N LEU A 297 -13.41 11.75 -0.41
CA LEU A 297 -14.07 10.63 0.28
C LEU A 297 -15.42 10.98 0.91
N PRO A 298 -15.64 12.16 1.54
CA PRO A 298 -16.94 12.46 2.14
C PRO A 298 -18.09 12.43 1.14
N MET A 299 -17.91 13.01 -0.05
CA MET A 299 -18.94 13.00 -1.10
C MET A 299 -19.24 11.58 -1.60
N ILE A 300 -18.18 10.77 -1.76
CA ILE A 300 -18.31 9.38 -2.22
C ILE A 300 -19.02 8.53 -1.17
N ALA A 301 -18.60 8.63 0.09
CA ALA A 301 -19.21 7.91 1.21
C ALA A 301 -20.66 8.33 1.43
N GLU A 302 -21.00 9.62 1.34
CA GLU A 302 -22.39 10.09 1.43
C GLU A 302 -23.27 9.51 0.31
N PHE A 303 -22.76 9.44 -0.92
CA PHE A 303 -23.49 8.80 -2.02
C PHE A 303 -23.73 7.31 -1.76
N PHE A 304 -22.74 6.60 -1.23
CA PHE A 304 -22.89 5.20 -0.84
C PHE A 304 -23.91 5.02 0.28
N LEU A 305 -23.88 5.89 1.29
CA LEU A 305 -24.86 5.89 2.38
C LEU A 305 -26.27 6.24 1.91
N MET A 306 -26.43 7.10 0.89
CA MET A 306 -27.74 7.44 0.34
C MET A 306 -28.44 6.23 -0.27
N PHE A 307 -27.70 5.35 -0.95
CA PHE A 307 -28.24 4.21 -1.71
C PHE A 307 -27.80 2.84 -1.19
N TYR A 308 -27.38 2.77 0.08
CA TYR A 308 -26.72 1.59 0.64
C TYR A 308 -27.57 0.32 0.60
N LYS A 309 -28.91 0.46 0.58
CA LYS A 309 -29.86 -0.66 0.48
C LYS A 309 -30.15 -1.07 -0.97
N ASP A 310 -29.92 -0.17 -1.92
CA ASP A 310 -30.52 -0.27 -3.25
C ASP A 310 -29.63 -0.97 -4.26
N LYS A 311 -28.31 -0.76 -4.21
CA LYS A 311 -27.35 -1.33 -5.18
C LYS A 311 -26.05 -1.77 -4.50
N PRO A 312 -25.30 -2.73 -5.07
CA PRO A 312 -23.95 -3.05 -4.60
C PRO A 312 -22.97 -1.90 -4.86
N ILE A 313 -21.87 -1.87 -4.10
CA ILE A 313 -20.90 -0.75 -4.07
C ILE A 313 -20.31 -0.43 -5.45
N ASP A 314 -19.94 -1.44 -6.23
CA ASP A 314 -19.36 -1.27 -7.58
C ASP A 314 -20.31 -0.53 -8.51
N TRP A 315 -21.62 -0.83 -8.39
CA TRP A 315 -22.63 -0.17 -9.19
C TRP A 315 -22.82 1.26 -8.71
N LEU A 316 -22.85 1.50 -7.41
CA LEU A 316 -22.96 2.86 -6.88
C LEU A 316 -21.80 3.75 -7.35
N LEU A 317 -20.57 3.23 -7.37
CA LEU A 317 -19.42 3.97 -7.90
C LEU A 317 -19.60 4.32 -9.39
N ASP A 318 -20.06 3.37 -10.21
CA ASP A 318 -20.36 3.65 -11.62
C ASP A 318 -21.52 4.65 -11.81
N HIS A 319 -22.51 4.66 -10.90
CA HIS A 319 -23.60 5.64 -10.92
C HIS A 319 -23.10 7.05 -10.59
N ILE A 320 -22.11 7.21 -9.70
CA ILE A 320 -21.50 8.53 -9.47
C ILE A 320 -20.85 9.04 -10.77
N LEU A 321 -20.12 8.17 -11.47
CA LEU A 321 -19.52 8.52 -12.76
C LEU A 321 -20.59 8.87 -13.81
N TRP A 322 -21.69 8.13 -13.85
CA TRP A 322 -22.80 8.42 -14.77
C TRP A 322 -23.38 9.81 -14.51
N VAL A 323 -23.67 10.14 -13.25
CA VAL A 323 -24.22 11.44 -12.85
C VAL A 323 -23.24 12.58 -13.14
N LYS A 324 -21.93 12.35 -12.97
CA LYS A 324 -20.91 13.38 -13.17
C LYS A 324 -20.51 13.61 -14.63
N ALA A 325 -20.55 12.58 -15.47
CA ALA A 325 -19.89 12.60 -16.77
C ALA A 325 -20.83 12.37 -17.96
N CYS A 326 -21.92 11.63 -17.79
CA CYS A 326 -22.73 11.21 -18.92
C CYS A 326 -23.80 12.23 -19.28
N ASN A 327 -23.84 12.63 -20.55
CA ASN A 327 -24.93 13.44 -21.09
C ASN A 327 -26.11 12.50 -21.44
N PRO A 328 -27.31 12.68 -20.85
CA PRO A 328 -28.49 11.86 -21.15
C PRO A 328 -28.95 11.92 -22.61
N GLU A 329 -28.57 12.96 -23.35
CA GLU A 329 -28.91 13.13 -24.77
C GLU A 329 -27.94 12.41 -25.72
N LYS A 330 -26.87 11.82 -25.19
CA LYS A 330 -25.85 11.12 -25.97
C LYS A 330 -25.88 9.61 -25.75
N ASP A 331 -25.19 8.89 -26.63
CA ASP A 331 -25.16 7.43 -26.61
C ASP A 331 -24.26 6.87 -25.50
N ALA A 332 -24.37 5.56 -25.30
CA ALA A 332 -23.56 4.85 -24.31
C ALA A 332 -22.06 4.92 -24.60
N LYS A 333 -21.66 5.12 -25.87
CA LYS A 333 -20.25 5.21 -26.26
C LYS A 333 -19.64 6.51 -25.76
N ASP A 334 -20.32 7.63 -25.95
CA ASP A 334 -19.91 8.92 -25.39
C ASP A 334 -19.86 8.86 -23.86
N CYS A 335 -20.90 8.34 -23.21
CA CYS A 335 -20.93 8.17 -21.76
C CYS A 335 -19.73 7.34 -21.25
N ASN A 336 -19.41 6.20 -21.90
CA ASN A 336 -18.26 5.39 -21.51
C ASN A 336 -16.92 6.10 -21.72
N LEU A 337 -16.79 6.91 -22.77
CA LEU A 337 -15.62 7.74 -23.00
C LEU A 337 -15.46 8.79 -21.90
N GLN A 338 -16.52 9.52 -21.57
CA GLN A 338 -16.51 10.55 -20.52
C GLN A 338 -16.22 9.96 -19.14
N LYS A 339 -16.83 8.81 -18.81
CA LYS A 339 -16.50 8.06 -17.59
C LYS A 339 -15.02 7.69 -17.57
N GLY A 340 -14.46 7.22 -18.70
CA GLY A 340 -13.07 6.83 -18.83
C GLY A 340 -12.07 7.94 -18.47
N LEU A 341 -12.41 9.20 -18.72
CA LEU A 341 -11.59 10.35 -18.33
C LEU A 341 -11.55 10.57 -16.81
N LEU A 342 -12.61 10.17 -16.09
CA LEU A 342 -12.71 10.30 -14.63
C LEU A 342 -12.20 9.06 -13.87
N LYS A 343 -12.11 7.90 -14.52
CA LYS A 343 -11.58 6.66 -13.91
C LYS A 343 -10.35 6.16 -14.67
N LEU A 344 -9.24 6.88 -14.52
CA LEU A 344 -8.02 6.56 -15.24
C LEU A 344 -7.41 5.27 -14.71
N ARG A 345 -7.08 4.37 -15.63
CA ARG A 345 -6.57 3.04 -15.31
C ARG A 345 -5.07 2.95 -15.54
N TYR A 346 -4.35 2.50 -14.52
CA TYR A 346 -2.95 2.11 -14.63
C TYR A 346 -2.82 0.69 -15.20
N LYS A 347 -1.81 0.48 -16.05
CA LYS A 347 -1.44 -0.84 -16.58
C LYS A 347 0.08 -1.03 -16.46
N PRO A 348 0.57 -2.21 -16.03
CA PRO A 348 -0.20 -3.40 -15.63
C PRO A 348 -0.91 -3.23 -14.26
N SER A 349 -1.91 -4.08 -13.96
CA SER A 349 -2.58 -4.06 -12.65
C SER A 349 -1.56 -4.35 -11.53
N LEU A 350 -1.70 -3.66 -10.39
CA LEU A 350 -0.81 -3.79 -9.23
C LEU A 350 -1.34 -4.74 -8.17
N PHE A 351 -2.63 -5.10 -8.22
CA PHE A 351 -3.27 -5.96 -7.24
C PHE A 351 -4.05 -7.10 -7.89
N GLN A 352 -3.93 -8.29 -7.31
CA GLN A 352 -4.65 -9.49 -7.73
C GLN A 352 -5.40 -10.11 -6.55
N HIS A 353 -6.68 -10.39 -6.77
CA HIS A 353 -7.48 -11.17 -5.82
C HIS A 353 -7.05 -12.64 -5.82
N VAL A 354 -6.72 -13.19 -4.65
CA VAL A 354 -6.28 -14.58 -4.47
C VAL A 354 -7.24 -15.42 -3.63
N GLY A 355 -8.25 -14.80 -3.01
CA GLY A 355 -9.27 -15.50 -2.23
C GLY A 355 -10.08 -16.49 -3.06
N LEU A 356 -10.00 -17.79 -2.77
CA LEU A 356 -10.86 -18.79 -3.44
C LEU A 356 -12.29 -18.78 -2.85
N HIS A 357 -12.38 -18.58 -1.54
CA HIS A 357 -13.62 -18.56 -0.78
C HIS A 357 -14.04 -17.13 -0.45
N SER A 358 -15.17 -16.71 -1.02
CA SER A 358 -15.78 -15.41 -0.75
C SER A 358 -16.27 -15.31 0.69
N SER A 359 -16.40 -14.08 1.18
CA SER A 359 -17.14 -13.78 2.41
C SER A 359 -18.65 -14.06 2.31
N LEU A 360 -19.20 -14.16 1.09
CA LEU A 360 -20.55 -14.68 0.87
C LEU A 360 -20.51 -16.22 0.89
N PRO A 361 -21.19 -16.89 1.85
CA PRO A 361 -21.15 -18.35 1.96
C PRO A 361 -21.49 -19.06 0.65
N GLY A 362 -20.71 -20.08 0.30
CA GLY A 362 -20.91 -20.89 -0.90
C GLY A 362 -20.40 -20.28 -2.22
N LYS A 363 -20.02 -19.00 -2.25
CA LYS A 363 -19.47 -18.37 -3.47
C LYS A 363 -17.98 -18.64 -3.61
N LEU A 364 -17.60 -19.34 -4.68
CA LEU A 364 -16.21 -19.51 -5.10
C LEU A 364 -15.81 -18.37 -6.05
N GLN A 365 -14.65 -17.77 -5.79
CA GLN A 365 -14.08 -16.73 -6.63
C GLN A 365 -12.85 -17.28 -7.36
N LYS A 366 -12.89 -17.30 -8.69
CA LYS A 366 -11.82 -17.80 -9.57
C LYS A 366 -11.32 -16.75 -10.56
N LEU A 367 -11.85 -15.52 -10.47
CA LEU A 367 -11.46 -14.45 -11.39
C LEU A 367 -10.00 -14.06 -11.16
N LYS A 368 -9.26 -13.96 -12.26
CA LYS A 368 -7.92 -13.37 -12.32
C LYS A 368 -7.97 -12.11 -13.17
N ASP A 369 -7.21 -11.10 -12.78
CA ASP A 369 -7.07 -9.88 -13.56
C ASP A 369 -6.17 -10.18 -14.76
N LYS A 370 -6.66 -9.89 -15.96
CA LYS A 370 -5.94 -10.22 -17.20
C LYS A 370 -4.72 -9.33 -17.41
N ASP A 371 -4.74 -8.13 -16.85
CA ASP A 371 -3.64 -7.18 -16.93
C ASP A 371 -2.71 -7.28 -15.70
N PHE A 372 -2.96 -8.21 -14.77
CA PHE A 372 -2.01 -8.55 -13.71
C PHE A 372 -0.94 -9.49 -14.27
N GLY A 373 0.29 -8.98 -14.35
CA GLY A 373 1.43 -9.76 -14.82
C GLY A 373 1.74 -10.97 -13.93
N LYS A 374 2.70 -11.80 -14.33
CA LYS A 374 3.29 -12.76 -13.40
C LYS A 374 4.07 -11.97 -12.35
N VAL A 375 3.72 -12.13 -11.07
CA VAL A 375 4.53 -11.52 -10.02
C VAL A 375 5.90 -12.19 -10.02
N PRO A 376 7.00 -11.44 -10.03
CA PRO A 376 8.33 -12.02 -9.85
C PRO A 376 8.38 -12.78 -8.52
N LEU A 377 8.72 -14.06 -8.57
CA LEU A 377 8.89 -14.90 -7.38
C LEU A 377 10.29 -14.77 -6.76
N PHE A 378 11.17 -14.03 -7.44
CA PHE A 378 12.56 -13.76 -7.08
C PHE A 378 12.99 -12.40 -7.63
N ALA A 379 14.05 -11.83 -7.09
CA ALA A 379 14.69 -10.62 -7.60
C ALA A 379 15.89 -10.99 -8.48
N ALA A 380 15.86 -10.58 -9.76
CA ALA A 380 16.98 -10.81 -10.68
C ALA A 380 18.18 -9.94 -10.29
N HIS A 381 19.38 -10.52 -10.32
CA HIS A 381 20.62 -9.89 -9.88
C HIS A 381 21.84 -10.55 -10.54
N THR A 382 23.04 -10.08 -10.21
CA THR A 382 24.29 -10.70 -10.65
C THR A 382 25.27 -10.72 -9.49
N ASN A 383 25.83 -11.89 -9.19
CA ASN A 383 26.77 -12.09 -8.09
C ASN A 383 28.18 -12.44 -8.61
N PRO A 384 29.23 -12.21 -7.80
CA PRO A 384 30.58 -12.68 -8.10
C PRO A 384 30.64 -14.22 -8.19
N PRO A 385 31.59 -14.81 -8.94
CA PRO A 385 31.73 -16.27 -9.00
C PRO A 385 31.99 -16.89 -7.62
N ALA A 386 31.21 -17.90 -7.26
CA ALA A 386 31.37 -18.68 -6.03
C ALA A 386 31.05 -20.15 -6.27
N GLU A 387 31.72 -21.03 -5.52
CA GLU A 387 31.35 -22.43 -5.36
C GLU A 387 30.25 -22.54 -4.30
N LEU A 388 29.14 -23.16 -4.68
CA LEU A 388 27.92 -23.20 -3.89
C LEU A 388 27.79 -24.59 -3.26
N SER A 389 27.50 -24.65 -1.97
CA SER A 389 27.25 -25.90 -1.25
C SER A 389 26.11 -25.70 -0.27
N SER A 390 25.23 -26.70 -0.15
CA SER A 390 24.08 -26.64 0.76
C SER A 390 23.79 -28.04 1.28
N SER A 391 23.46 -28.14 2.57
CA SER A 391 22.89 -29.38 3.14
C SER A 391 21.39 -29.50 2.87
N LEU A 392 20.73 -28.38 2.58
CA LEU A 392 19.30 -28.33 2.29
C LEU A 392 19.00 -28.93 0.91
N LYS A 393 18.05 -29.87 0.88
CA LYS A 393 17.56 -30.47 -0.35
C LYS A 393 16.58 -29.52 -1.04
N HIS A 394 16.85 -29.18 -2.29
CA HIS A 394 15.94 -28.34 -3.08
C HIS A 394 14.73 -29.12 -3.59
N TYR A 395 13.65 -28.38 -3.86
CA TYR A 395 12.41 -28.87 -4.46
C TYR A 395 12.34 -28.50 -5.93
N GLN A 396 12.03 -29.49 -6.77
CA GLN A 396 11.93 -29.35 -8.24
C GLN A 396 13.16 -28.66 -8.86
N GLN A 397 12.96 -27.66 -9.72
CA GLN A 397 14.01 -26.91 -10.42
C GLN A 397 14.57 -25.72 -9.61
N HIS A 398 14.10 -25.46 -8.39
CA HIS A 398 14.45 -24.25 -7.62
C HIS A 398 15.76 -24.42 -6.83
N THR A 399 16.88 -24.53 -7.56
CA THR A 399 18.20 -24.84 -6.99
C THR A 399 18.94 -23.60 -6.48
N LEU A 400 19.95 -23.82 -5.62
CA LEU A 400 20.76 -22.74 -5.06
C LEU A 400 21.58 -22.03 -6.15
N GLU A 401 22.04 -22.77 -7.15
CA GLU A 401 22.81 -22.24 -8.28
C GLU A 401 22.00 -21.24 -9.10
N ARG A 402 20.72 -21.54 -9.34
CA ARG A 402 19.83 -20.64 -10.08
C ARG A 402 19.48 -19.41 -9.26
N ALA A 403 19.26 -19.59 -7.95
CA ALA A 403 19.02 -18.50 -7.01
C ALA A 403 20.22 -17.54 -6.94
N TYR A 404 21.44 -18.06 -6.82
CA TYR A 404 22.66 -17.26 -6.73
C TYR A 404 22.98 -16.50 -8.04
N LYS A 405 22.53 -17.01 -9.19
CA LYS A 405 22.67 -16.32 -10.48
C LYS A 405 21.57 -15.29 -10.73
N GLY A 406 20.57 -15.19 -9.86
CA GLY A 406 19.40 -14.34 -10.09
C GLY A 406 18.55 -14.78 -11.27
N GLU A 407 18.51 -16.08 -11.57
CA GLU A 407 17.69 -16.68 -12.64
C GLU A 407 16.38 -17.30 -12.11
N ASP A 408 16.31 -17.56 -10.80
CA ASP A 408 15.22 -18.23 -10.09
C ASP A 408 15.31 -17.93 -8.59
N PHE A 409 14.48 -18.59 -7.77
CA PHE A 409 14.65 -18.68 -6.31
C PHE A 409 15.17 -20.06 -5.90
N PHE A 410 15.68 -20.16 -4.66
CA PHE A 410 15.97 -21.43 -4.02
C PHE A 410 14.76 -21.85 -3.20
N TRP A 411 14.26 -23.07 -3.38
CA TRP A 411 13.18 -23.62 -2.56
C TRP A 411 13.65 -24.93 -1.93
N GLY A 412 13.96 -24.88 -0.65
CA GLY A 412 14.43 -26.01 0.14
C GLY A 412 13.30 -26.66 0.94
N LEU A 413 13.42 -27.96 1.14
CA LEU A 413 12.60 -28.69 2.10
C LEU A 413 12.84 -28.18 3.54
N THR A 414 12.02 -28.66 4.47
CA THR A 414 12.09 -28.33 5.89
C THR A 414 13.52 -28.40 6.46
N PRO A 415 14.08 -27.28 6.95
CA PRO A 415 15.43 -27.24 7.50
C PRO A 415 15.47 -27.81 8.93
N THR A 416 16.61 -28.40 9.25
CA THR A 416 16.95 -28.90 10.59
C THR A 416 18.11 -28.11 11.18
N ALA A 417 18.26 -28.15 12.51
CA ALA A 417 19.36 -27.50 13.18
C ALA A 417 20.71 -27.98 12.60
N LYS A 418 21.60 -27.01 12.32
CA LYS A 418 22.91 -27.15 11.65
C LYS A 418 22.87 -27.27 10.13
N ASP A 419 21.70 -27.23 9.50
CA ASP A 419 21.64 -27.05 8.06
C ASP A 419 22.30 -25.73 7.63
N PHE A 420 22.91 -25.74 6.46
CA PHE A 420 23.69 -24.61 5.98
C PHE A 420 23.58 -24.39 4.47
N ILE A 421 23.82 -23.14 4.08
CA ILE A 421 24.16 -22.73 2.71
C ILE A 421 25.53 -22.05 2.79
N LEU A 422 26.45 -22.45 1.93
CA LEU A 422 27.83 -21.98 1.88
C LEU A 422 28.14 -21.45 0.48
N LEU A 423 28.68 -20.23 0.43
CA LEU A 423 29.14 -19.53 -0.75
C LEU A 423 30.66 -19.36 -0.62
N SER A 424 31.45 -20.16 -1.32
CA SER A 424 32.91 -20.15 -1.25
C SER A 424 33.50 -19.41 -2.44
N PHE A 425 34.31 -18.39 -2.21
CA PHE A 425 34.96 -17.65 -3.29
C PHE A 425 36.28 -18.34 -3.69
N PRO A 426 36.49 -18.65 -4.98
CA PRO A 426 37.74 -19.27 -5.45
C PRO A 426 38.99 -18.43 -5.15
N GLN A 427 38.82 -17.11 -5.07
CA GLN A 427 39.83 -16.16 -4.62
C GLN A 427 39.20 -15.25 -3.57
N PRO A 428 39.90 -14.92 -2.47
CA PRO A 428 39.38 -14.00 -1.47
C PRO A 428 38.87 -12.69 -2.08
N ARG A 429 37.66 -12.28 -1.70
CA ARG A 429 36.99 -11.08 -2.23
C ARG A 429 36.80 -10.05 -1.13
N THR A 430 36.91 -8.78 -1.51
CA THR A 430 36.33 -7.70 -0.70
C THR A 430 34.85 -7.67 -1.02
N VAL A 431 33.99 -7.78 0.01
CA VAL A 431 32.53 -7.76 -0.14
C VAL A 431 31.99 -6.62 0.70
N THR A 432 31.46 -5.57 0.07
CA THR A 432 30.98 -4.37 0.76
C THR A 432 29.61 -4.59 1.42
N ARG A 433 28.70 -5.32 0.77
CA ARG A 433 27.32 -5.53 1.24
C ARG A 433 26.81 -6.93 0.89
N TYR A 434 25.97 -7.48 1.76
CA TYR A 434 25.15 -8.66 1.48
C TYR A 434 23.66 -8.37 1.72
N LEU A 435 22.80 -9.06 0.98
CA LEU A 435 21.35 -9.11 1.18
C LEU A 435 20.87 -10.53 0.86
N PHE A 436 20.17 -11.14 1.80
CA PHE A 436 19.44 -12.39 1.62
C PHE A 436 17.98 -12.14 1.96
N ARG A 437 17.09 -12.42 1.01
CA ARG A 437 15.64 -12.30 1.20
C ARG A 437 15.01 -13.68 1.12
N SER A 438 14.19 -13.98 2.11
CA SER A 438 13.55 -15.27 2.30
C SER A 438 12.03 -15.16 2.20
N GLY A 439 11.41 -16.21 1.66
CA GLY A 439 10.00 -16.22 1.29
C GLY A 439 9.75 -15.47 -0.03
N ASN A 440 8.57 -15.70 -0.60
CA ASN A 440 8.07 -14.93 -1.73
C ASN A 440 6.55 -14.76 -1.61
N ILE A 441 5.96 -14.17 -2.63
CA ILE A 441 4.55 -13.78 -2.59
C ILE A 441 3.58 -14.95 -2.65
N GLU A 442 4.00 -16.09 -3.21
CA GLU A 442 3.19 -17.32 -3.28
C GLU A 442 3.42 -18.21 -2.07
N ASN A 443 4.62 -18.19 -1.50
CA ASN A 443 5.06 -19.02 -0.37
C ASN A 443 5.70 -18.14 0.71
N ASN A 444 4.90 -17.25 1.30
CA ASN A 444 5.38 -16.29 2.29
C ASN A 444 5.76 -16.94 3.63
N GLY A 445 5.21 -18.12 3.95
CA GLY A 445 5.53 -18.89 5.16
C GLY A 445 6.85 -19.64 5.08
N ASP A 446 7.36 -19.86 3.86
CA ASP A 446 8.58 -20.63 3.61
C ASP A 446 9.81 -19.71 3.78
N GLN A 447 10.16 -19.43 5.04
CA GLN A 447 11.22 -18.50 5.39
C GLN A 447 12.30 -19.12 6.28
N PHE A 448 13.50 -18.57 6.21
CA PHE A 448 14.56 -18.85 7.17
C PHE A 448 14.24 -18.19 8.52
N TYR A 449 13.94 -19.02 9.51
CA TYR A 449 13.82 -18.62 10.91
C TYR A 449 15.11 -18.99 11.67
N ASN A 450 15.45 -18.21 12.70
CA ASN A 450 16.58 -18.48 13.59
C ASN A 450 17.86 -18.92 12.85
N THR A 451 18.23 -18.13 11.83
CA THR A 451 19.33 -18.43 10.91
C THR A 451 20.31 -17.26 10.91
N SER A 452 21.61 -17.54 11.06
CA SER A 452 22.66 -16.50 11.09
C SER A 452 23.43 -16.42 9.78
N VAL A 453 23.89 -15.23 9.43
CA VAL A 453 24.88 -14.98 8.37
C VAL A 453 26.25 -14.89 9.00
N ALA A 454 27.22 -15.63 8.46
CA ALA A 454 28.60 -15.64 8.93
C ALA A 454 29.59 -15.56 7.76
N VAL A 455 30.77 -15.01 8.02
CA VAL A 455 31.88 -14.92 7.06
C VAL A 455 33.08 -15.73 7.50
N LEU A 456 33.86 -16.19 6.52
CA LEU A 456 35.17 -16.78 6.74
C LEU A 456 36.24 -15.79 6.21
N PRO A 457 36.99 -15.10 7.07
CA PRO A 457 38.12 -14.27 6.64
C PRO A 457 39.20 -15.12 5.95
N SER A 458 39.93 -14.53 4.99
CA SER A 458 41.05 -15.23 4.34
C SER A 458 42.24 -15.43 5.27
N ASP A 459 42.45 -14.50 6.19
CA ASP A 459 43.47 -14.57 7.24
C ASP A 459 42.84 -15.13 8.52
N SER A 460 43.25 -16.33 8.92
CA SER A 460 42.75 -17.02 10.11
C SER A 460 43.02 -16.25 11.41
N SER A 461 44.05 -15.40 11.45
CA SER A 461 44.38 -14.58 12.63
C SER A 461 43.32 -13.51 12.92
N VAL A 462 42.51 -13.13 11.92
CA VAL A 462 41.42 -12.15 12.09
C VAL A 462 40.40 -12.66 13.09
N ARG A 463 40.08 -13.96 13.04
CA ARG A 463 39.15 -14.58 13.99
C ARG A 463 39.69 -14.51 15.41
N ASP A 464 40.96 -14.84 15.62
CA ASP A 464 41.57 -14.84 16.95
C ASP A 464 41.61 -13.42 17.53
N ARG A 465 41.86 -12.41 16.69
CA ARG A 465 41.82 -11.00 17.08
C ARG A 465 40.41 -10.53 17.45
N LEU A 466 39.41 -10.81 16.61
CA LEU A 466 38.05 -10.28 16.78
C LEU A 466 37.20 -11.05 17.79
N VAL A 467 37.36 -12.37 17.86
CA VAL A 467 36.55 -13.24 18.75
C VAL A 467 37.32 -13.59 20.03
N GLY A 468 38.64 -13.75 19.95
CA GLY A 468 39.48 -14.05 21.12
C GLY A 468 39.83 -12.83 21.97
N GLY A 469 39.83 -11.63 21.38
CA GLY A 469 40.18 -10.37 22.04
C GLY A 469 38.98 -9.52 22.44
N GLN A 470 38.21 -9.94 23.45
CA GLN A 470 37.23 -9.13 24.22
C GLN A 470 36.30 -8.17 23.44
N SER A 471 36.08 -8.30 22.13
CA SER A 471 35.12 -7.50 21.39
C SER A 471 33.75 -8.16 21.52
N PRO A 472 32.84 -7.64 22.38
CA PRO A 472 31.55 -8.29 22.64
C PRO A 472 30.63 -8.34 21.40
N GLN A 473 31.01 -7.61 20.34
CA GLN A 473 30.22 -7.44 19.13
C GLN A 473 30.25 -8.66 18.20
N TYR A 474 31.36 -9.42 18.14
CA TYR A 474 31.52 -10.51 17.18
C TYR A 474 31.54 -11.87 17.87
N LYS A 475 30.74 -12.80 17.36
CA LYS A 475 30.67 -14.17 17.86
C LYS A 475 31.29 -15.12 16.84
N GLY A 476 32.19 -15.98 17.31
CA GLY A 476 32.72 -17.07 16.50
C GLY A 476 31.66 -18.13 16.22
N SER A 477 31.76 -18.74 15.06
CA SER A 477 31.00 -19.90 14.63
C SER A 477 31.95 -21.04 14.27
N TYR A 478 31.44 -22.26 14.15
CA TYR A 478 32.23 -23.45 13.85
C TYR A 478 32.96 -23.32 12.50
N GLY A 479 34.17 -23.87 12.39
CA GLY A 479 34.96 -23.89 11.15
C GLY A 479 35.63 -22.57 10.80
N GLY A 480 35.90 -21.70 11.78
CA GLY A 480 36.64 -20.44 11.55
C GLY A 480 35.76 -19.25 11.17
N PHE A 481 34.44 -19.43 11.09
CA PHE A 481 33.50 -18.39 10.71
C PHE A 481 33.24 -17.38 11.83
N ILE A 482 32.84 -16.16 11.46
CA ILE A 482 32.44 -15.07 12.36
C ILE A 482 31.01 -14.65 11.99
N VAL A 483 30.10 -14.63 12.95
CA VAL A 483 28.70 -14.22 12.73
C VAL A 483 28.64 -12.69 12.56
N ILE A 484 28.00 -12.24 11.48
CA ILE A 484 27.86 -10.82 11.12
C ILE A 484 26.41 -10.34 11.08
N GLY A 485 25.43 -11.26 11.08
CA GLY A 485 24.02 -10.91 11.10
C GLY A 485 23.11 -12.13 11.26
N CYS A 486 21.81 -11.90 11.20
CA CYS A 486 20.79 -12.93 11.23
C CYS A 486 19.57 -12.52 10.40
N PHE A 487 18.73 -13.51 10.06
CA PHE A 487 17.42 -13.24 9.47
C PHE A 487 16.49 -12.62 10.51
N VAL A 488 15.89 -11.50 10.13
CA VAL A 488 14.85 -10.81 10.87
C VAL A 488 13.71 -10.54 9.89
N ASP A 489 12.53 -11.07 10.18
CA ASP A 489 11.33 -10.95 9.34
C ASP A 489 11.59 -11.34 7.86
N GLY A 490 12.31 -12.46 7.67
CA GLY A 490 12.64 -13.00 6.35
C GLY A 490 13.79 -12.30 5.63
N VAL A 491 14.44 -11.29 6.22
CA VAL A 491 15.55 -10.56 5.57
C VAL A 491 16.81 -10.60 6.43
N ALA A 492 17.96 -10.85 5.81
CA ALA A 492 19.27 -10.65 6.41
C ALA A 492 20.12 -9.78 5.48
N GLU A 493 20.39 -8.54 5.88
CA GLU A 493 21.24 -7.61 5.12
C GLU A 493 22.23 -6.87 6.03
N GLY A 494 23.34 -6.42 5.45
CA GLY A 494 24.35 -5.69 6.19
C GLY A 494 25.59 -5.35 5.37
N GLN A 495 26.42 -4.47 5.92
CA GLN A 495 27.78 -4.21 5.43
C GLN A 495 28.77 -5.13 6.16
N ILE A 496 29.85 -5.50 5.48
CA ILE A 496 30.90 -6.34 6.09
C ILE A 496 32.10 -5.47 6.44
N ASP A 497 32.45 -5.44 7.73
CA ASP A 497 33.53 -4.60 8.25
C ASP A 497 34.87 -4.84 7.55
N ALA A 498 35.57 -3.73 7.29
CA ALA A 498 36.88 -3.75 6.63
C ALA A 498 37.92 -4.62 7.36
N GLN A 499 37.78 -4.79 8.68
CA GLN A 499 38.66 -5.62 9.50
C GLN A 499 38.54 -7.13 9.19
N MET A 500 37.45 -7.56 8.56
CA MET A 500 37.21 -8.96 8.17
C MET A 500 37.62 -9.26 6.73
N GLN A 501 37.98 -8.24 5.96
CA GLN A 501 38.26 -8.36 4.54
C GLN A 501 39.74 -8.72 4.29
N PRO A 502 40.03 -9.42 3.17
CA PRO A 502 39.08 -10.06 2.27
C PRO A 502 38.52 -11.36 2.86
N ILE A 503 37.33 -11.75 2.41
CA ILE A 503 36.67 -12.98 2.85
C ILE A 503 36.81 -14.10 1.81
N SER A 504 36.95 -15.32 2.31
CA SER A 504 36.98 -16.55 1.51
C SER A 504 35.60 -17.18 1.34
N ALA A 505 34.66 -16.96 2.27
CA ALA A 505 33.31 -17.52 2.15
C ALA A 505 32.25 -16.76 2.97
N LEU A 506 30.99 -16.93 2.57
CA LEU A 506 29.79 -16.56 3.31
C LEU A 506 28.97 -17.82 3.63
N ARG A 507 28.36 -17.87 4.82
CA ARG A 507 27.53 -19.01 5.25
C ARG A 507 26.26 -18.56 5.93
N LEU A 508 25.14 -19.15 5.51
CA LEU A 508 23.89 -19.17 6.27
C LEU A 508 23.87 -20.44 7.12
N LEU A 509 23.58 -20.32 8.41
CA LEU A 509 23.53 -21.45 9.35
C LEU A 509 22.23 -21.42 10.13
N VAL A 510 21.47 -22.52 10.04
CA VAL A 510 20.20 -22.73 10.74
C VAL A 510 20.47 -23.23 12.16
N HIS A 511 19.88 -22.57 13.16
CA HIS A 511 20.13 -22.90 14.59
C HIS A 511 19.06 -23.77 15.23
N SER A 512 17.86 -23.86 14.65
CA SER A 512 16.76 -24.66 15.16
C SER A 512 15.98 -25.31 14.03
N ASP A 513 15.33 -26.43 14.34
CA ASP A 513 14.39 -27.08 13.43
C ASP A 513 13.24 -26.13 13.08
N SER A 514 12.70 -26.28 11.87
CA SER A 514 11.51 -25.56 11.40
C SER A 514 10.41 -26.56 11.06
N ASP A 515 9.15 -26.16 11.18
CA ASP A 515 8.01 -26.93 10.67
C ASP A 515 7.67 -26.56 9.20
N MET A 516 8.23 -25.45 8.73
CA MET A 516 8.00 -24.89 7.39
C MET A 516 9.19 -25.15 6.48
N TRP A 517 8.94 -25.19 5.17
CA TRP A 517 10.00 -25.20 4.15
C TRP A 517 10.74 -23.85 4.13
N VAL A 518 11.81 -23.75 3.34
CA VAL A 518 12.58 -22.52 3.23
C VAL A 518 12.71 -22.06 1.79
N LEU A 519 12.63 -20.75 1.59
CA LEU A 519 12.78 -20.15 0.27
C LEU A 519 13.73 -18.97 0.33
N LEU A 520 14.68 -18.84 -0.61
CA LEU A 520 15.45 -17.61 -0.84
C LEU A 520 15.06 -17.02 -2.18
N SER A 521 14.39 -15.87 -2.15
CA SER A 521 13.94 -15.12 -3.32
C SER A 521 14.99 -14.14 -3.82
N GLU A 522 15.99 -13.82 -3.01
CA GLU A 522 17.09 -12.93 -3.40
C GLU A 522 18.37 -13.31 -2.64
N ILE A 523 19.47 -13.39 -3.38
CA ILE A 523 20.83 -13.52 -2.83
C ILE A 523 21.65 -12.45 -3.51
N PHE A 524 21.99 -11.36 -2.85
CA PHE A 524 22.72 -10.26 -3.47
C PHE A 524 24.01 -9.97 -2.71
N ILE A 525 25.15 -10.12 -3.40
CA ILE A 525 26.50 -9.91 -2.88
C ILE A 525 27.18 -8.80 -3.68
N GLN A 526 27.49 -7.70 -3.01
CA GLN A 526 28.17 -6.55 -3.60
C GLN A 526 29.66 -6.58 -3.23
N LEU A 527 30.54 -6.47 -4.24
CA LEU A 527 31.98 -6.36 -4.04
C LEU A 527 32.41 -4.98 -3.49
#